data_AF-A0A935CFI3-F1
#
_entry.id   AF-A0A935CFI3-F1
#
_cell.length_a   1.000
_cell.length_b   1.000
_cell.length_c   1.000
_cell.angle_alpha   90.00
_cell.angle_beta   90.00
_cell.angle_gamma   90.00
#
_symmetry.space_group_name_H-M   'P 1'
#
loop_
_entity.id
_entity.type
_entity.pdbx_description
1 polymer ?
#
loop_
_entity_poly.entity_id
_entity_poly.type
_entity_poly.pdbx_seq_one_letter_code
_entity_poly.pdbx_strand_id
1 'polypeptide(L)'
;MTDTTIEKALVACNTEGFGTDTIKADSATDAQYSKAVATQIAVLALVGHAVHPLRCGDFLVCKYGYSHYAQDFDALQSFARKLGVNE
;
A
#
# COMPACT_ATOMS: atom_id res chain seq x y z
N MET A 1 -36.15 6.60 3.94
CA MET A 1 -35.52 7.05 2.69
C MET A 1 -34.98 8.43 2.93
N THR A 2 -33.67 8.56 3.12
CA THR A 2 -32.95 9.84 3.10
C THR A 2 -31.73 9.63 2.23
N ASP A 3 -31.82 10.25 1.05
CA ASP A 3 -30.81 10.35 0.02
C ASP A 3 -29.70 11.29 0.51
N THR A 4 -28.44 10.86 0.45
CA THR A 4 -27.30 11.77 0.65
C THR A 4 -26.33 11.57 -0.48
N THR A 5 -26.61 12.26 -1.58
CA THR A 5 -25.70 12.53 -2.69
C THR A 5 -24.41 13.16 -2.15
N ILE A 6 -23.29 12.43 -2.25
CA ILE A 6 -21.95 13.00 -2.09
C ILE A 6 -21.32 13.03 -3.48
N GLU A 7 -21.50 14.16 -4.16
CA GLU A 7 -20.54 14.61 -5.15
C GLU A 7 -19.19 14.83 -4.45
N LYS A 8 -18.16 14.10 -4.87
CA LYS A 8 -16.81 14.65 -4.79
C LYS A 8 -15.99 14.16 -5.96
N ALA A 9 -15.56 15.15 -6.74
CA ALA A 9 -14.84 15.11 -7.99
C ALA A 9 -13.79 13.98 -8.13
N LEU A 10 -13.79 13.39 -9.32
CA LEU A 10 -12.67 12.66 -9.91
C LEU A 10 -11.42 13.57 -9.91
N VAL A 11 -10.58 13.45 -8.88
CA VAL A 11 -9.23 14.02 -8.92
C VAL A 11 -8.35 13.02 -9.65
N ALA A 12 -7.99 13.35 -10.88
CA ALA A 12 -6.89 12.72 -11.59
C ALA A 12 -5.60 13.06 -10.85
N CYS A 13 -5.06 12.11 -10.09
CA CYS A 13 -3.71 12.23 -9.56
C CYS A 13 -2.74 12.01 -10.73
N ASN A 14 -2.20 13.11 -11.25
CA ASN A 14 -0.99 13.07 -12.07
C ASN A 14 0.12 12.49 -11.18
N THR A 15 0.51 11.24 -11.43
CA THR A 15 1.66 10.62 -10.77
C THR A 15 2.93 11.18 -11.40
N GLU A 16 3.27 12.40 -11.02
CA GLU A 16 4.60 12.96 -11.26
C GLU A 16 5.55 12.35 -10.23
N GLY A 17 6.71 11.88 -10.73
CA GLY A 17 7.56 10.87 -10.12
C GLY A 17 7.86 11.10 -8.64
N PHE A 18 7.63 10.05 -7.84
CA PHE A 18 8.00 10.03 -6.44
C PHE A 18 9.50 9.73 -6.34
N GLY A 19 10.29 10.80 -6.29
CA GLY A 19 11.70 10.74 -5.92
C GLY A 19 11.83 10.01 -4.58
N THR A 20 12.46 8.85 -4.60
CA THR A 20 12.81 8.10 -3.40
C THR A 20 13.97 8.81 -2.71
N ASP A 21 13.66 9.80 -1.87
CA ASP A 21 14.64 10.37 -0.95
C ASP A 21 14.93 9.37 0.18
N THR A 22 15.96 8.57 -0.08
CA THR A 22 17.00 8.07 0.81
C THR A 22 16.74 8.23 2.32
N ILE A 23 16.52 7.09 3.00
CA ILE A 23 16.99 6.89 4.37
C ILE A 23 18.05 5.79 4.32
N LYS A 24 19.31 6.20 4.44
CA LYS A 24 20.46 5.31 4.61
C LYS A 24 20.68 5.11 6.11
N ALA A 25 20.31 3.95 6.65
CA ALA A 25 20.73 3.52 7.98
C ALA A 25 20.82 1.97 8.05
N ASP A 26 22.06 1.48 8.01
CA ASP A 26 22.60 0.19 8.47
C ASP A 26 22.00 -1.16 7.99
N SER A 27 22.58 -1.61 6.87
CA SER A 27 23.28 -2.89 6.68
C SER A 27 22.53 -4.19 7.02
N ALA A 28 22.11 -4.91 5.96
CA ALA A 28 21.50 -6.25 5.92
C ALA A 28 20.06 -6.38 6.46
N THR A 29 19.76 -5.95 7.69
CA THR A 29 18.41 -6.11 8.26
C THR A 29 17.39 -5.18 7.59
N ASP A 30 17.78 -3.93 7.34
CA ASP A 30 16.97 -2.95 6.61
C ASP A 30 16.79 -3.35 5.13
N ALA A 31 17.81 -3.98 4.54
CA ALA A 31 17.74 -4.53 3.19
C ALA A 31 16.78 -5.74 3.10
N GLN A 32 16.72 -6.58 4.14
CA GLN A 32 15.77 -7.70 4.20
C GLN A 32 14.35 -7.21 4.43
N TYR A 33 14.17 -6.22 5.31
CA TYR A 33 12.87 -5.60 5.55
C TYR A 33 12.32 -4.92 4.30
N SER A 34 13.14 -4.10 3.62
CA SER A 34 12.76 -3.47 2.35
C SER A 34 12.45 -4.48 1.25
N LYS A 35 13.18 -5.61 1.18
CA LYS A 35 12.86 -6.70 0.25
C LYS A 35 11.51 -7.32 0.54
N ALA A 36 11.23 -7.70 1.78
CA ALA A 36 9.95 -8.32 2.16
C ALA A 36 8.76 -7.39 1.90
N VAL A 37 8.90 -6.09 2.21
CA VAL A 37 7.89 -5.07 1.88
C VAL A 37 7.66 -5.00 0.37
N ALA A 38 8.74 -4.92 -0.42
CA ALA A 38 8.64 -4.84 -1.87
C ALA A 38 8.00 -6.10 -2.49
N THR A 39 8.34 -7.30 -1.99
CA THR A 39 7.72 -8.55 -2.44
C THR A 39 6.23 -8.57 -2.12
N GLN A 40 5.83 -8.19 -0.91
CA GLN A 40 4.43 -8.17 -0.50
C GLN A 40 3.61 -7.17 -1.33
N ILE A 41 4.17 -5.99 -1.62
CA ILE A 41 3.57 -4.99 -2.51
C ILE A 41 3.41 -5.55 -3.93
N ALA A 42 4.45 -6.18 -4.47
CA ALA A 42 4.40 -6.77 -5.82
C ALA A 42 3.33 -7.87 -5.91
N VAL A 43 3.25 -8.73 -4.90
CA VAL A 43 2.26 -9.80 -4.79
C VAL A 43 0.83 -9.22 -4.73
N LEU A 44 0.59 -8.16 -3.95
CA LEU A 44 -0.69 -7.47 -3.91
C LEU A 44 -1.04 -6.82 -5.26
N ALA A 45 -0.05 -6.23 -5.93
CA ALA A 45 -0.19 -5.64 -7.26
C ALA A 45 -0.55 -6.68 -8.34
N LEU A 46 0.05 -7.88 -8.29
CA LEU A 46 -0.29 -8.99 -9.18
C LEU A 46 -1.77 -9.41 -9.06
N VAL A 47 -2.34 -9.28 -7.86
CA VAL A 47 -3.76 -9.60 -7.60
C VAL A 47 -4.66 -8.38 -7.87
N GLY A 48 -4.10 -7.30 -8.40
CA GLY A 48 -4.82 -6.09 -8.82
C GLY A 48 -5.10 -5.10 -7.68
N HIS A 49 -4.33 -5.15 -6.59
CA HIS A 49 -4.38 -4.12 -5.55
C HIS A 49 -3.28 -3.08 -5.77
N ALA A 50 -3.63 -1.80 -5.75
CA ALA A 50 -2.64 -0.74 -5.67
C ALA A 50 -2.22 -0.57 -4.20
N VAL A 51 -0.93 -0.58 -3.92
CA VAL A 51 -0.40 -0.35 -2.56
C VAL A 51 0.43 0.92 -2.55
N HIS A 52 0.12 1.82 -1.64
CA HIS A 52 0.82 3.08 -1.44
C HIS A 52 1.50 3.07 -0.06
N PRO A 53 2.85 3.04 0.02
CA PRO A 53 3.55 3.26 1.28
C PRO A 53 3.40 4.72 1.72
N LEU A 54 3.15 4.94 3.00
CA LEU A 54 3.04 6.25 3.64
C LEU A 54 4.33 6.59 4.38
N ARG A 55 4.46 7.88 4.73
CA ARG A 55 5.67 8.47 5.33
C ARG A 55 6.09 7.86 6.67
N CYS A 56 5.18 7.19 7.37
CA CYS A 56 5.39 6.61 8.70
C CYS A 56 5.62 5.09 8.69
N GLY A 57 5.74 4.47 7.51
CA GLY A 57 5.84 3.01 7.38
C GLY A 57 4.49 2.31 7.24
N ASP A 58 3.40 3.07 7.28
CA ASP A 58 2.05 2.58 7.02
C ASP A 58 1.84 2.32 5.51
N PHE A 59 0.75 1.61 5.19
CA PHE A 59 0.37 1.26 3.83
C PHE A 59 -1.12 1.53 3.59
N LEU A 60 -1.44 2.03 2.39
CA LEU A 60 -2.79 2.13 1.90
C LEU A 60 -2.96 1.19 0.71
N VAL A 61 -3.86 0.21 0.85
CA VAL A 61 -4.18 -0.76 -0.19
C VAL A 61 -5.51 -0.39 -0.83
N CYS A 62 -5.57 -0.29 -2.15
CA CYS A 62 -6.74 0.14 -2.91
C CYS A 62 -7.10 -0.86 -4.01
N LYS A 63 -8.39 -1.19 -4.14
CA LYS A 63 -8.92 -2.00 -5.25
C LYS A 63 -10.41 -1.72 -5.47
N TYR A 64 -10.83 -1.49 -6.71
CA TYR A 64 -12.23 -1.25 -7.10
C TYR A 64 -12.97 -0.19 -6.25
N GLY A 65 -12.29 0.89 -5.88
CA GLY A 65 -12.86 1.95 -5.04
C GLY A 65 -12.91 1.64 -3.54
N TYR A 66 -12.46 0.45 -3.12
CA TYR A 66 -12.25 0.12 -1.72
C TYR A 66 -10.82 0.43 -1.31
N SER A 67 -10.66 0.98 -0.11
CA SER A 67 -9.36 1.28 0.49
C SER A 67 -9.24 0.61 1.85
N HIS A 68 -8.07 0.03 2.12
CA HIS A 68 -7.71 -0.56 3.40
C HIS A 68 -6.42 0.07 3.91
N TYR A 69 -6.47 0.65 5.10
CA TYR A 69 -5.31 1.18 5.78
C TYR A 69 -4.67 0.10 6.65
N ALA A 70 -3.38 -0.12 6.48
CA ALA A 70 -2.55 -1.01 7.28
C ALA A 70 -1.45 -0.19 7.95
N GLN A 71 -1.40 -0.21 9.28
CA GLN A 71 -0.49 0.63 10.06
C GLN A 71 0.97 0.17 9.93
N ASP A 72 1.21 -1.11 9.70
CA ASP A 72 2.54 -1.68 9.58
C ASP A 72 2.57 -2.86 8.59
N PHE A 73 3.75 -3.45 8.41
CA PHE A 73 3.94 -4.59 7.53
C PHE A 73 3.16 -5.83 8.00
N ASP A 74 2.97 -6.03 9.30
CA ASP A 74 2.23 -7.17 9.85
C ASP A 74 0.73 -7.08 9.53
N ALA A 75 0.16 -5.88 9.62
CA ALA A 75 -1.19 -5.57 9.19
C ALA A 75 -1.35 -5.76 7.67
N LEU A 76 -0.36 -5.34 6.87
CA LEU A 76 -0.36 -5.54 5.42
C LEU A 76 -0.33 -7.03 5.06
N GLN A 77 0.50 -7.81 5.75
CA GLN A 77 0.62 -9.25 5.55
C GLN A 77 -0.66 -9.98 5.99
N SER A 78 -1.23 -9.60 7.13
CA SER A 78 -2.53 -10.11 7.61
C SER A 78 -3.65 -9.83 6.61
N PHE A 79 -3.63 -8.66 5.96
CA PHE A 79 -4.55 -8.35 4.88
C PHE A 79 -4.33 -9.26 3.65
N ALA A 80 -3.08 -9.47 3.23
CA ALA A 80 -2.76 -10.38 2.13
C ALA A 80 -3.24 -11.82 2.41
N ARG A 81 -3.02 -12.33 3.62
CA ARG A 81 -3.52 -13.67 4.04
C ARG A 81 -5.04 -13.78 3.97
N LYS A 82 -5.78 -12.74 4.37
CA LYS A 82 -7.25 -12.70 4.25
C LYS A 82 -7.73 -12.79 2.81
N LEU A 83 -6.95 -12.27 1.86
CA LEU A 83 -7.23 -12.35 0.43
C LEU A 83 -6.86 -13.71 -0.19
N GLY A 84 -6.30 -14.64 0.60
CA GLY A 84 -5.73 -15.89 0.09
C GLY A 84 -4.42 -15.69 -0.68
N VAL A 85 -3.82 -14.51 -0.56
CA VAL A 85 -2.58 -14.12 -1.20
C VAL A 85 -1.46 -14.36 -0.19
N ASN A 86 -0.82 -15.52 -0.30
CA ASN A 86 0.37 -15.82 0.49
C ASN A 86 1.62 -15.39 -0.29
N GLU A 87 2.55 -14.75 0.40
CA GLU A 87 3.97 -14.75 0.05
C GLU A 87 4.66 -15.94 0.72
#